data_AF-A0A2N1UTT2-F1
#
_entry.id   AF-A0A2N1UTT2-F1
#
_cell.length_a   1.000
_cell.length_b   1.000
_cell.length_c   1.000
_cell.angle_alpha   90.00
_cell.angle_beta   90.00
_cell.angle_gamma   90.00
#
_symmetry.space_group_name_H-M   'P 1'
#
loop_
_entity.id
_entity.type
_entity.pdbx_description
1 polymer ?
#
loop_
_entity_poly.entity_id
_entity_poly.type
_entity_poly.pdbx_seq_one_letter_code
_entity_poly.pdbx_strand_id
1 'polypeptide(L)'
;MSINSLCRMHRQLFRQGGLPVAEKASRKPRQKPAEQEAWPTIFEGGTKKISACLDSAKRFVLAVGEYQTGSSHNSSEMGLAGMMRDEKKRLHKFAYSLIVSGRHVSTSPAGYVRSAFVAAGLSGKASIQEECEVEMIIAGTDLALRKAHPIIIMRTMTAFLGFSAFDAIEKWLAEHFDVRKGSDEELIIPGDLPDMLQERSRLRGSICQTMRLAGTQLVAATLAGCPRETIEYAKSITRSRLGAALLEWEIRDARNRLSSEELSDAQNAFMELLSSIRPDAGAGSGQGTADGPRDIDEGLVSDISNLILELDEHLLKSVVSNIDPKIVASLIQAMEPIAHDRLFSSMASSRSKKILDAIEASAPLSGNELTRRAQMFAQKVLSEFTPRKKPLGKTLPLPAAIRQILTSILSRE
;
A
#
# COMPACT_ATOMS: atom_id res chain seq x y z
N MET A 1 10.50 1.62 6.08
CA MET A 1 10.51 2.50 7.26
C MET A 1 10.84 1.61 8.45
N SER A 2 11.75 1.97 9.36
CA SER A 2 12.09 1.09 10.50
C SER A 2 10.92 1.09 11.49
N ILE A 3 10.49 -0.07 11.99
CA ILE A 3 9.45 -0.20 13.02
C ILE A 3 9.83 0.60 14.26
N ASN A 4 11.11 0.68 14.61
CA ASN A 4 11.60 1.55 15.69
C ASN A 4 11.39 3.05 15.42
N SER A 5 11.29 3.46 14.15
CA SER A 5 10.91 4.84 13.80
C SER A 5 9.39 5.07 13.88
N LEU A 6 8.56 4.06 13.63
CA LEU A 6 7.11 4.12 13.83
C LEU A 6 6.76 4.07 15.33
N CYS A 7 7.35 3.13 16.09
CA CYS A 7 7.19 3.04 17.54
C CYS A 7 7.76 4.26 18.28
N ARG A 8 8.93 4.81 17.87
CA ARG A 8 9.43 6.08 18.45
C ARG A 8 8.60 7.29 18.06
N MET A 9 8.07 7.34 16.83
CA MET A 9 7.17 8.42 16.40
C MET A 9 5.92 8.42 17.28
N HIS A 10 5.26 7.26 17.44
CA HIS A 10 4.11 7.13 18.32
C HIS A 10 4.45 7.41 19.81
N ARG A 11 5.65 7.07 20.31
CA ARG A 11 6.06 7.34 21.70
C ARG A 11 6.49 8.78 22.00
N GLN A 12 7.10 9.49 21.05
CA GLN A 12 7.65 10.84 21.30
C GLN A 12 6.58 11.93 21.35
N LEU A 13 5.39 11.67 20.81
CA LEU A 13 4.34 12.68 20.64
C LEU A 13 3.39 12.81 21.84
N PHE A 14 3.41 11.86 22.78
CA PHE A 14 2.59 11.93 24.02
C PHE A 14 3.34 12.47 25.25
N ARG A 15 4.63 12.83 25.14
CA ARG A 15 5.42 13.41 26.26
C ARG A 15 5.66 14.92 26.21
N GLN A 16 5.25 15.63 25.16
CA GLN A 16 5.40 17.10 25.10
C GLN A 16 4.04 17.80 24.96
N GLY A 17 3.34 17.90 26.10
CA GLY A 17 2.40 18.98 26.33
C GLY A 17 3.17 20.29 26.49
N GLY A 18 3.23 21.08 25.43
CA GLY A 18 3.87 22.40 25.44
C GLY A 18 3.73 23.09 24.10
N LEU A 19 2.69 23.92 23.95
CA LEU A 19 2.51 24.84 22.83
C LEU A 19 3.78 25.68 22.62
N PRO A 20 4.09 26.04 21.36
CA PRO A 20 4.44 27.43 21.14
C PRO A 20 3.65 28.11 20.02
N VAL A 21 3.52 29.39 20.30
CA VAL A 21 2.90 30.51 19.59
C VAL A 21 3.42 30.68 18.17
N ALA A 22 2.53 31.17 17.31
CA ALA A 22 2.76 31.50 15.91
C ALA A 22 3.82 32.58 15.68
N GLU A 23 4.56 32.47 14.57
CA GLU A 23 5.12 33.65 13.89
C GLU A 23 5.12 33.48 12.37
N LYS A 24 4.67 34.56 11.70
CA LYS A 24 4.52 34.69 10.24
C LYS A 24 5.88 34.87 9.57
N ALA A 25 6.10 34.24 8.42
CA ALA A 25 6.90 34.83 7.35
C ALA A 25 6.46 34.33 5.97
N SER A 26 5.83 35.24 5.22
CA SER A 26 5.49 35.14 3.81
C SER A 26 6.75 35.22 2.94
N ARG A 27 7.02 34.19 2.12
CA ARG A 27 7.80 34.33 0.87
C ARG A 27 7.25 33.36 -0.19
N LYS A 28 6.58 33.90 -1.20
CA LYS A 28 6.27 33.20 -2.46
C LYS A 28 7.56 32.97 -3.26
N PRO A 29 7.81 31.76 -3.81
CA PRO A 29 8.63 31.61 -4.99
C PRO A 29 7.74 31.47 -6.25
N ARG A 30 8.17 32.24 -7.25
CA ARG A 30 7.73 32.30 -8.65
C ARG A 30 7.49 30.91 -9.25
N GLN A 31 6.26 30.61 -9.66
CA GLN A 31 5.96 29.50 -10.55
C GLN A 31 6.42 29.85 -11.97
N LYS A 32 7.37 29.09 -12.53
CA LYS A 32 7.53 28.96 -13.98
C LYS A 32 6.55 27.86 -14.45
N PRO A 33 5.91 28.02 -15.61
CA PRO A 33 5.03 26.99 -16.14
C PRO A 33 5.87 25.77 -16.53
N ALA A 34 5.58 24.62 -15.93
CA ALA A 34 6.11 23.35 -16.38
C ALA A 34 5.43 23.02 -17.73
N GLU A 35 6.23 22.93 -18.78
CA GLU A 35 5.82 22.35 -20.05
C GLU A 35 5.33 20.92 -19.79
N GLN A 36 4.04 20.70 -19.99
CA GLN A 36 3.45 19.36 -19.95
C GLN A 36 3.88 18.62 -21.21
N GLU A 37 4.81 17.68 -21.07
CA GLU A 37 5.00 16.62 -22.06
C GLU A 37 3.69 15.83 -22.18
N ALA A 38 3.06 15.91 -23.35
CA ALA A 38 1.87 15.13 -23.67
C ALA A 38 2.30 13.69 -24.00
N TRP A 39 2.07 12.77 -23.06
CA TRP A 39 2.35 11.34 -23.26
C TRP A 39 1.09 10.60 -23.74
N PRO A 40 1.21 9.68 -24.72
CA PRO A 40 0.07 9.01 -25.31
C PRO A 40 -0.56 8.04 -24.31
N THR A 41 -1.88 8.16 -24.09
CA THR A 41 -2.70 7.10 -23.51
C THR A 41 -2.57 5.82 -24.34
N ILE A 42 -1.83 4.83 -23.84
CA ILE A 42 -1.54 3.55 -24.52
C ILE A 42 -2.73 2.59 -24.34
N PHE A 43 -3.85 2.84 -25.02
CA PHE A 43 -5.03 1.95 -24.94
C PHE A 43 -5.36 1.21 -26.25
N GLU A 44 -4.37 0.97 -27.13
CA GLU A 44 -4.60 0.25 -28.41
C GLU A 44 -3.48 -0.76 -28.77
N GLY A 45 -2.94 -1.48 -27.77
CA GLY A 45 -2.00 -2.59 -27.99
C GLY A 45 -2.66 -3.96 -27.80
N GLY A 46 -2.75 -4.77 -28.85
CA GLY A 46 -3.49 -6.05 -28.87
C GLY A 46 -3.13 -7.08 -27.77
N THR A 47 -4.10 -7.96 -27.48
CA THR A 47 -4.11 -8.96 -26.39
C THR A 47 -2.84 -9.81 -26.24
N LYS A 48 -2.17 -10.17 -27.35
CA LYS A 48 -0.91 -10.93 -27.34
C LYS A 48 0.29 -10.19 -26.74
N LYS A 49 0.25 -8.85 -26.72
CA LYS A 49 1.34 -8.03 -26.16
C LYS A 49 1.19 -7.86 -24.65
N ILE A 50 -0.05 -7.67 -24.19
CA ILE A 50 -0.38 -7.63 -22.75
C ILE A 50 0.03 -8.96 -22.10
N SER A 51 -0.24 -10.10 -22.74
CA SER A 51 0.15 -11.41 -22.20
C SER A 51 1.68 -11.55 -22.08
N ALA A 52 2.46 -11.07 -23.06
CA ALA A 52 3.91 -11.14 -23.01
C ALA A 52 4.52 -10.29 -21.86
N CYS A 53 4.00 -9.08 -21.64
CA CYS A 53 4.41 -8.24 -20.52
C CYS A 53 3.99 -8.85 -19.17
N LEU A 54 2.78 -9.40 -19.10
CA LEU A 54 2.28 -10.10 -17.92
C LEU A 54 3.17 -11.30 -17.55
N ASP A 55 3.55 -12.12 -18.54
CA ASP A 55 4.42 -13.27 -18.33
C ASP A 55 5.84 -12.84 -17.93
N SER A 56 6.29 -11.66 -18.39
CA SER A 56 7.54 -11.07 -17.92
C SER A 56 7.45 -10.60 -16.46
N ALA A 57 6.35 -9.96 -16.08
CA ALA A 57 6.10 -9.55 -14.69
C ALA A 57 6.02 -10.75 -13.75
N LYS A 58 5.30 -11.82 -14.14
CA LYS A 58 5.22 -13.07 -13.37
C LYS A 58 6.60 -13.68 -13.12
N ARG A 59 7.42 -13.81 -14.18
CA ARG A 59 8.79 -14.35 -14.06
C ARG A 59 9.65 -13.50 -13.12
N PHE A 60 9.58 -12.18 -13.25
CA PHE A 60 10.30 -11.25 -12.38
C PHE A 60 9.88 -11.40 -10.91
N VAL A 61 8.57 -11.41 -10.65
CA VAL A 61 8.01 -11.47 -9.29
C VAL A 61 8.31 -12.80 -8.60
N LEU A 62 8.25 -13.92 -9.32
CA LEU A 62 8.64 -15.23 -8.78
C LEU A 62 10.12 -15.24 -8.39
N ALA A 63 11.00 -14.77 -9.28
CA ALA A 63 12.43 -14.68 -9.01
C ALA A 63 12.75 -13.84 -7.76
N VAL A 64 12.10 -12.67 -7.63
CA VAL A 64 12.25 -11.80 -6.46
C VAL A 64 11.65 -12.44 -5.22
N GLY A 65 10.50 -13.11 -5.32
CA GLY A 65 9.88 -13.80 -4.19
C GLY A 65 10.74 -14.93 -3.65
N GLU A 66 11.34 -15.75 -4.51
CA GLU A 66 12.30 -16.80 -4.13
C GLU A 66 13.55 -16.20 -3.46
N TYR A 67 14.06 -15.10 -4.01
CA TYR A 67 15.20 -14.39 -3.42
C TYR A 67 14.90 -13.84 -2.01
N GLN A 68 13.71 -13.27 -1.82
CA GLN A 68 13.29 -12.68 -0.54
C GLN A 68 12.91 -13.74 0.50
N THR A 69 12.44 -14.92 0.09
CA THR A 69 12.02 -16.02 0.99
C THR A 69 13.15 -17.00 1.31
N GLY A 70 14.28 -16.93 0.60
CA GLY A 70 15.47 -17.74 0.85
C GLY A 70 16.02 -17.58 2.27
N SER A 71 15.80 -18.63 3.07
CA SER A 71 16.22 -18.79 4.48
C SER A 71 17.71 -18.50 4.73
N SER A 72 17.97 -17.95 5.91
CA SER A 72 19.24 -17.59 6.56
C SER A 72 20.32 -18.68 6.63
N HIS A 73 20.19 -19.82 5.95
CA HIS A 73 21.14 -20.92 6.10
C HIS A 73 21.69 -21.56 4.82
N ASN A 74 21.30 -21.16 3.61
CA ASN A 74 22.09 -21.43 2.39
C ASN A 74 21.66 -20.54 1.21
N SER A 75 22.62 -19.77 0.71
CA SER A 75 22.72 -19.21 -0.65
C SER A 75 21.49 -18.51 -1.28
N SER A 76 20.86 -17.55 -0.59
CA SER A 76 19.92 -16.61 -1.23
C SER A 76 20.57 -15.84 -2.40
N GLU A 77 21.89 -15.63 -2.39
CA GLU A 77 22.65 -15.11 -3.53
C GLU A 77 22.70 -16.07 -4.73
N MET A 78 22.65 -17.40 -4.55
CA MET A 78 22.71 -18.36 -5.68
C MET A 78 21.41 -18.39 -6.49
N GLY A 79 20.26 -18.11 -5.89
CA GLY A 79 18.97 -18.12 -6.59
C GLY A 79 18.88 -17.00 -7.62
N LEU A 80 18.86 -15.74 -7.16
CA LEU A 80 18.72 -14.59 -8.07
C LEU A 80 19.97 -14.34 -8.92
N ALA A 81 21.18 -14.62 -8.41
CA ALA A 81 22.39 -14.51 -9.23
C ALA A 81 22.51 -15.66 -10.24
N GLY A 82 21.96 -16.84 -9.94
CA GLY A 82 21.81 -17.94 -10.90
C GLY A 82 20.84 -17.57 -12.01
N MET A 83 19.65 -17.09 -11.65
CA MET A 83 18.67 -16.58 -12.62
C MET A 83 19.24 -15.42 -13.45
N MET A 84 20.04 -14.53 -12.86
CA MET A 84 20.75 -13.46 -13.59
C MET A 84 21.76 -14.01 -14.60
N ARG A 85 22.48 -15.09 -14.29
CA ARG A 85 23.45 -15.72 -15.22
C ARG A 85 22.73 -16.32 -16.43
N ASP A 86 21.60 -16.98 -16.18
CA ASP A 86 20.83 -17.69 -17.21
C ASP A 86 19.85 -16.78 -17.98
N GLU A 87 19.56 -15.59 -17.45
CA GLU A 87 18.65 -14.64 -18.08
C GLU A 87 19.25 -14.04 -19.37
N LYS A 88 18.51 -14.18 -20.46
CA LYS A 88 18.89 -13.70 -21.81
C LYS A 88 18.37 -12.29 -22.08
N LYS A 89 17.26 -11.88 -21.42
CA LYS A 89 16.73 -10.53 -21.56
C LYS A 89 17.59 -9.54 -20.76
N ARG A 90 18.29 -8.65 -21.48
CA ARG A 90 19.17 -7.61 -20.90
C ARG A 90 18.48 -6.78 -19.81
N LEU A 91 17.19 -6.48 -19.99
CA LEU A 91 16.38 -5.72 -19.04
C LEU A 91 16.28 -6.41 -17.67
N HIS A 92 15.92 -7.70 -17.66
CA HIS A 92 15.73 -8.48 -16.44
C HIS A 92 17.09 -8.77 -15.78
N LYS A 93 18.09 -9.10 -16.59
CA LYS A 93 19.46 -9.30 -16.11
C LYS A 93 20.01 -8.07 -15.36
N PHE A 94 19.76 -6.87 -15.89
CA PHE A 94 20.16 -5.63 -15.23
C PHE A 94 19.35 -5.38 -13.94
N ALA A 95 18.04 -5.59 -13.97
CA ALA A 95 17.19 -5.48 -12.79
C ALA A 95 17.64 -6.42 -11.65
N TYR A 96 17.87 -7.70 -11.94
CA TYR A 96 18.38 -8.67 -10.97
C TYR A 96 19.77 -8.29 -10.47
N SER A 97 20.66 -7.82 -11.36
CA SER A 97 21.97 -7.32 -10.94
C SER A 97 21.87 -6.18 -9.93
N LEU A 98 20.97 -5.21 -10.14
CA LEU A 98 20.74 -4.13 -9.18
C LEU A 98 20.23 -4.64 -7.83
N ILE A 99 19.30 -5.59 -7.84
CA ILE A 99 18.72 -6.19 -6.62
C ILE A 99 19.80 -6.95 -5.84
N VAL A 100 20.54 -7.84 -6.51
CA VAL A 100 21.64 -8.62 -5.91
C VAL A 100 22.76 -7.72 -5.38
N SER A 101 23.05 -6.60 -6.07
CA SER A 101 24.07 -5.65 -5.62
C SER A 101 23.74 -4.96 -4.30
N GLY A 102 22.52 -5.15 -3.75
CA GLY A 102 22.20 -4.83 -2.36
C GLY A 102 22.29 -3.34 -2.00
N ARG A 103 22.36 -2.43 -2.98
CA ARG A 103 22.32 -0.98 -2.72
C ARG A 103 20.93 -0.62 -2.22
N HIS A 104 20.76 -0.66 -0.91
CA HIS A 104 19.51 -0.33 -0.24
C HIS A 104 19.06 1.10 -0.60
N VAL A 105 17.78 1.24 -0.96
CA VAL A 105 17.17 2.53 -1.33
C VAL A 105 17.17 3.52 -0.17
N SER A 106 17.34 3.08 1.08
CA SER A 106 17.49 3.98 2.24
C SER A 106 18.70 4.93 2.14
N THR A 107 19.67 4.64 1.27
CA THR A 107 20.81 5.54 0.97
C THR A 107 20.84 6.04 -0.47
N SER A 108 19.90 5.61 -1.32
CA SER A 108 19.89 5.95 -2.74
C SER A 108 18.89 7.06 -3.03
N PRO A 109 19.25 8.10 -3.80
CA PRO A 109 18.35 9.20 -4.15
C PRO A 109 17.06 8.72 -4.81
N ALA A 110 15.96 9.45 -4.60
CA ALA A 110 14.73 9.23 -5.36
C ALA A 110 15.02 9.27 -6.87
N GLY A 111 14.58 8.25 -7.60
CA GLY A 111 14.87 8.10 -9.03
C GLY A 111 16.20 7.40 -9.37
N TYR A 112 16.95 6.90 -8.38
CA TYR A 112 18.19 6.15 -8.61
C TYR A 112 18.02 5.00 -9.60
N VAL A 113 17.01 4.15 -9.39
CA VAL A 113 16.75 3.00 -10.28
C VAL A 113 16.53 3.46 -11.71
N ARG A 114 15.63 4.43 -11.94
CA ARG A 114 15.40 4.97 -13.27
C ARG A 114 16.67 5.56 -13.89
N SER A 115 17.45 6.32 -13.12
CA SER A 115 18.73 6.88 -13.60
C SER A 115 19.75 5.79 -13.98
N ALA A 116 19.76 4.66 -13.26
CA ALA A 116 20.63 3.53 -13.56
C ALA A 116 20.22 2.84 -14.87
N PHE A 117 18.92 2.68 -15.13
CA PHE A 117 18.41 2.14 -16.39
C PHE A 117 18.71 3.07 -17.57
N VAL A 118 18.59 4.39 -17.39
CA VAL A 118 18.98 5.38 -18.41
C VAL A 118 20.49 5.31 -18.69
N ALA A 119 21.33 5.29 -17.65
CA ALA A 119 22.79 5.19 -17.79
C ALA A 119 23.23 3.88 -18.47
N ALA A 120 22.50 2.78 -18.24
CA ALA A 120 22.72 1.50 -18.90
C ALA A 120 22.23 1.48 -20.37
N GLY A 121 21.60 2.56 -20.85
CA GLY A 121 21.02 2.65 -22.19
C GLY A 121 19.79 1.75 -22.38
N LEU A 122 19.09 1.42 -21.28
CA LEU A 122 17.89 0.57 -21.27
C LEU A 122 16.59 1.37 -21.26
N SER A 123 16.67 2.70 -21.08
CA SER A 123 15.55 3.63 -21.05
C SER A 123 15.84 4.86 -21.91
N GLY A 124 14.82 5.44 -22.56
CA GLY A 124 14.92 6.69 -23.33
C GLY A 124 15.32 6.58 -24.82
N LYS A 125 15.51 5.36 -25.35
CA LYS A 125 15.70 5.09 -26.79
C LYS A 125 14.79 3.98 -27.32
N ALA A 126 13.86 3.53 -26.49
CA ALA A 126 13.04 2.36 -26.76
C ALA A 126 11.82 2.78 -27.58
N SER A 127 11.24 1.86 -28.35
CA SER A 127 9.91 2.09 -28.90
C SER A 127 8.89 2.29 -27.76
N ILE A 128 7.80 3.02 -27.98
CA ILE A 128 6.73 3.28 -26.98
C ILE A 128 6.29 1.99 -26.23
N GLN A 129 6.40 0.85 -26.89
CA GLN A 129 6.02 -0.46 -26.34
C GLN A 129 7.09 -1.05 -25.42
N GLU A 130 8.37 -0.89 -25.76
CA GLU A 130 9.48 -1.24 -24.89
C GLU A 130 9.57 -0.30 -23.69
N GLU A 131 9.16 0.97 -23.83
CA GLU A 131 9.06 1.92 -22.72
C GLU A 131 8.12 1.41 -21.62
N CYS A 132 6.99 0.79 -21.97
CA CYS A 132 6.08 0.21 -21.00
C CYS A 132 6.69 -0.97 -20.22
N GLU A 133 7.35 -1.93 -20.91
CA GLU A 133 8.02 -3.05 -20.24
C GLU A 133 9.19 -2.56 -19.36
N VAL A 134 9.92 -1.54 -19.83
CA VAL A 134 11.02 -0.91 -19.09
C VAL A 134 10.51 -0.23 -17.83
N GLU A 135 9.46 0.59 -17.92
CA GLU A 135 8.90 1.30 -16.76
C GLU A 135 8.29 0.35 -15.73
N MET A 136 7.61 -0.70 -16.21
CA MET A 136 7.13 -1.79 -15.37
C MET A 136 8.29 -2.43 -14.59
N ILE A 137 9.39 -2.78 -15.25
CA ILE A 137 10.55 -3.42 -14.60
C ILE A 137 11.27 -2.43 -13.66
N ILE A 138 11.37 -1.14 -14.01
CA ILE A 138 11.93 -0.11 -13.12
C ILE A 138 11.11 -0.02 -11.82
N ALA A 139 9.78 0.05 -11.92
CA ALA A 139 8.90 0.11 -10.76
C ALA A 139 9.03 -1.15 -9.89
N GLY A 140 9.05 -2.33 -10.52
CA GLY A 140 9.25 -3.59 -9.83
C GLY A 140 10.60 -3.68 -9.12
N THR A 141 11.68 -3.21 -9.77
CA THR A 141 13.04 -3.19 -9.22
C THR A 141 13.16 -2.26 -8.02
N ASP A 142 12.58 -1.06 -8.10
CA ASP A 142 12.57 -0.09 -7.01
C ASP A 142 11.84 -0.64 -5.77
N LEU A 143 10.69 -1.32 -5.97
CA LEU A 143 9.96 -1.98 -4.89
C LEU A 143 10.73 -3.20 -4.33
N ALA A 144 11.34 -4.02 -5.18
CA ALA A 144 12.15 -5.16 -4.75
C ALA A 144 13.34 -4.73 -3.87
N LEU A 145 14.03 -3.65 -4.22
CA LEU A 145 15.12 -3.08 -3.43
C LEU A 145 14.68 -2.52 -2.07
N ARG A 146 13.41 -2.12 -1.96
CA ARG A 146 12.76 -1.73 -0.69
C ARG A 146 12.26 -2.92 0.11
N LYS A 147 12.49 -4.15 -0.38
CA LYS A 147 11.94 -5.40 0.18
C LYS A 147 10.41 -5.39 0.26
N ALA A 148 9.74 -4.75 -0.71
CA ALA A 148 8.29 -4.82 -0.80
C ALA A 148 7.86 -6.26 -1.14
N HIS A 149 6.68 -6.64 -0.64
CA HIS A 149 6.12 -7.97 -0.89
C HIS A 149 5.84 -8.22 -2.39
N PRO A 150 6.04 -9.45 -2.90
CA PRO A 150 5.77 -9.82 -4.29
C PRO A 150 4.37 -9.44 -4.82
N ILE A 151 3.33 -9.54 -4.00
CA ILE A 151 1.96 -9.06 -4.32
C ILE A 151 1.96 -7.56 -4.69
N ILE A 152 2.62 -6.72 -3.90
CA ILE A 152 2.69 -5.26 -4.14
C ILE A 152 3.51 -4.98 -5.39
N ILE A 153 4.64 -5.67 -5.56
CA ILE A 153 5.48 -5.59 -6.76
C ILE A 153 4.64 -5.91 -8.00
N MET A 154 3.96 -7.05 -8.02
CA MET A 154 3.14 -7.49 -9.15
C MET A 154 2.02 -6.50 -9.46
N ARG A 155 1.27 -6.05 -8.44
CA ARG A 155 0.17 -5.08 -8.64
C ARG A 155 0.66 -3.73 -9.16
N THR A 156 1.86 -3.30 -8.77
CA THR A 156 2.44 -2.04 -9.26
C THR A 156 2.96 -2.18 -10.68
N MET A 157 3.68 -3.27 -10.98
CA MET A 157 4.19 -3.58 -12.31
C MET A 157 3.05 -3.65 -13.35
N THR A 158 1.94 -4.27 -12.97
CA THR A 158 0.85 -4.53 -13.90
C THR A 158 -0.12 -3.37 -14.06
N ALA A 159 -0.03 -2.35 -13.21
CA ALA A 159 -0.76 -1.08 -13.36
C ALA A 159 -0.46 -0.43 -14.74
N PHE A 160 0.76 -0.59 -15.24
CA PHE A 160 1.19 -0.10 -16.56
C PHE A 160 0.50 -0.81 -17.73
N LEU A 161 -0.02 -2.02 -17.54
CA LEU A 161 -0.69 -2.81 -18.58
C LEU A 161 -2.18 -2.49 -18.68
N GLY A 162 -2.67 -1.62 -17.79
CA GLY A 162 -4.07 -1.28 -17.67
C GLY A 162 -4.92 -2.41 -17.09
N PHE A 163 -6.20 -2.09 -16.99
CA PHE A 163 -7.19 -2.79 -16.16
C PHE A 163 -7.51 -4.20 -16.65
N SER A 164 -7.33 -4.49 -17.94
CA SER A 164 -7.54 -5.83 -18.50
C SER A 164 -6.60 -6.90 -17.92
N ALA A 165 -5.50 -6.51 -17.28
CA ALA A 165 -4.59 -7.46 -16.65
C ALA A 165 -5.07 -7.89 -15.25
N PHE A 166 -5.92 -7.11 -14.58
CA PHE A 166 -6.18 -7.20 -13.14
C PHE A 166 -6.77 -8.54 -12.68
N ASP A 167 -7.88 -8.99 -13.27
CA ASP A 167 -8.55 -10.23 -12.86
C ASP A 167 -7.64 -11.46 -12.99
N ALA A 168 -6.84 -11.48 -14.07
CA ALA A 168 -5.87 -12.55 -14.32
C ALA A 168 -4.74 -12.54 -13.28
N ILE A 169 -4.38 -11.37 -12.75
CA ILE A 169 -3.32 -11.20 -11.75
C ILE A 169 -3.81 -11.53 -10.36
N GLU A 170 -5.02 -11.09 -10.00
CA GLU A 170 -5.59 -11.38 -8.69
C GLU A 170 -5.70 -12.89 -8.45
N LYS A 171 -6.24 -13.61 -9.43
CA LYS A 171 -6.30 -15.07 -9.39
C LYS A 171 -4.90 -15.69 -9.29
N TRP A 172 -3.96 -15.25 -10.13
CA TRP A 172 -2.60 -15.78 -10.14
C TRP A 172 -1.87 -15.51 -8.81
N LEU A 173 -2.00 -14.30 -8.24
CA LEU A 173 -1.41 -13.94 -6.97
C LEU A 173 -1.98 -14.78 -5.83
N ALA A 174 -3.29 -15.01 -5.82
CA ALA A 174 -3.90 -15.91 -4.84
C ALA A 174 -3.39 -17.35 -5.03
N GLU A 175 -3.21 -17.85 -6.25
CA GLU A 175 -2.69 -19.21 -6.45
C GLU A 175 -1.23 -19.40 -6.01
N HIS A 176 -0.39 -18.36 -6.10
CA HIS A 176 1.05 -18.46 -5.87
C HIS A 176 1.50 -17.95 -4.49
N PHE A 177 0.74 -17.05 -3.88
CA PHE A 177 1.10 -16.42 -2.60
C PHE A 177 0.07 -16.63 -1.49
N ASP A 178 -1.08 -17.28 -1.75
CA ASP A 178 -1.96 -17.74 -0.68
C ASP A 178 -1.25 -18.88 0.06
N VAL A 179 -0.75 -18.55 1.25
CA VAL A 179 0.07 -19.45 2.07
C VAL A 179 -0.83 -20.62 2.51
N ARG A 180 -0.50 -21.84 2.06
CA ARG A 180 -1.07 -23.07 2.63
C ARG A 180 -0.79 -23.08 4.12
N LYS A 181 -1.81 -23.38 4.94
CA LYS A 181 -1.75 -23.52 6.41
C LYS A 181 -0.46 -24.22 6.83
N GLY A 182 0.56 -23.45 7.15
CA GLY A 182 1.82 -23.94 7.71
C GLY A 182 1.67 -24.04 9.21
N SER A 183 2.16 -25.13 9.79
CA SER A 183 2.42 -25.23 11.22
C SER A 183 3.68 -24.41 11.54
N ASP A 184 3.61 -23.08 11.41
CA ASP A 184 4.68 -22.22 11.90
C ASP A 184 4.74 -22.42 13.43
N GLU A 185 5.93 -22.68 13.98
CA GLU A 185 6.14 -22.77 15.44
C GLU A 185 5.56 -21.51 16.11
N GLU A 186 4.64 -21.69 17.05
CA GLU A 186 3.96 -20.58 17.68
C GLU A 186 4.91 -19.85 18.63
N LEU A 187 5.47 -18.73 18.16
CA LEU A 187 6.05 -17.73 19.03
C LEU A 187 4.90 -17.00 19.73
N ILE A 188 4.52 -17.48 20.90
CA ILE A 188 3.51 -16.83 21.75
C ILE A 188 4.23 -15.91 22.73
N ILE A 189 4.03 -14.61 22.56
CA ILE A 189 4.49 -13.60 23.51
C ILE A 189 3.38 -13.38 24.54
N PRO A 190 3.67 -13.44 25.85
CA PRO A 190 2.67 -13.15 26.87
C PRO A 190 2.12 -11.72 26.72
N GLY A 191 0.80 -11.57 26.73
CA GLY A 191 0.12 -10.29 26.67
C GLY A 191 -1.39 -10.46 26.53
N ASP A 192 -2.14 -9.39 26.77
CA ASP A 192 -3.61 -9.43 26.80
C ASP A 192 -4.25 -9.29 25.40
N LEU A 193 -3.44 -9.02 24.37
CA LEU A 193 -3.93 -8.76 23.03
C LEU A 193 -4.71 -9.96 22.42
N PRO A 194 -4.25 -11.22 22.53
CA PRO A 194 -5.03 -12.37 22.08
C PRO A 194 -6.40 -12.41 22.73
N ASP A 195 -6.47 -12.22 24.05
CA ASP A 195 -7.71 -12.26 24.81
C ASP A 195 -8.64 -11.09 24.42
N MET A 196 -8.10 -9.88 24.25
CA MET A 196 -8.90 -8.72 23.82
C MET A 196 -9.43 -8.84 22.40
N LEU A 197 -8.66 -9.44 21.47
CA LEU A 197 -9.11 -9.67 20.10
C LEU A 197 -10.13 -10.81 20.02
N GLN A 198 -10.02 -11.81 20.89
CA GLN A 198 -10.96 -12.93 21.00
C GLN A 198 -12.21 -12.59 21.82
N GLU A 199 -12.15 -11.61 22.73
CA GLU A 199 -13.29 -11.05 23.47
C GLU A 199 -14.23 -10.23 22.58
N ARG A 200 -15.01 -10.96 21.77
CA ARG A 200 -16.36 -10.67 21.29
C ARG A 200 -16.51 -9.67 20.12
N SER A 201 -17.45 -10.04 19.25
CA SER A 201 -18.01 -9.33 18.09
C SER A 201 -18.35 -7.84 18.28
N ARG A 202 -18.44 -7.35 19.53
CA ARG A 202 -18.77 -5.97 19.87
C ARG A 202 -17.67 -4.97 19.53
N LEU A 203 -16.42 -5.44 19.41
CA LEU A 203 -15.27 -4.59 19.10
C LEU A 203 -14.80 -4.71 17.65
N ARG A 204 -15.54 -5.44 16.80
CA ARG A 204 -15.14 -5.69 15.40
C ARG A 204 -14.84 -4.39 14.65
N GLY A 205 -15.75 -3.42 14.66
CA GLY A 205 -15.56 -2.14 13.98
C GLY A 205 -14.33 -1.37 14.46
N SER A 206 -14.14 -1.26 15.78
CA SER A 206 -12.97 -0.60 16.38
C SER A 206 -11.67 -1.31 16.02
N ILE A 207 -11.61 -2.65 16.13
CA ILE A 207 -10.43 -3.43 15.72
C ILE A 207 -10.13 -3.22 14.24
N CYS A 208 -11.17 -3.22 13.39
CA CYS A 208 -11.00 -3.00 11.97
C CYS A 208 -10.42 -1.61 11.68
N GLN A 209 -10.92 -0.59 12.35
CA GLN A 209 -10.42 0.78 12.22
C GLN A 209 -8.98 0.92 12.74
N THR A 210 -8.66 0.32 13.88
CA THR A 210 -7.30 0.29 14.43
C THR A 210 -6.33 -0.37 13.46
N MET A 211 -6.69 -1.54 12.92
CA MET A 211 -5.84 -2.25 11.95
C MET A 211 -5.64 -1.46 10.66
N ARG A 212 -6.65 -0.71 10.21
CA ARG A 212 -6.50 0.22 9.08
C ARG A 212 -5.49 1.30 9.44
N LEU A 213 -5.72 2.05 10.52
CA LEU A 213 -4.86 3.16 10.95
C LEU A 213 -3.40 2.73 11.24
N ALA A 214 -3.21 1.56 11.82
CA ALA A 214 -1.90 0.99 12.13
C ALA A 214 -1.08 0.65 10.88
N GLY A 215 -1.73 0.36 9.75
CA GLY A 215 -1.07 -0.08 8.53
C GLY A 215 -0.55 -1.52 8.61
N THR A 216 -0.08 -2.07 7.47
CA THR A 216 0.32 -3.48 7.38
C THR A 216 1.46 -3.84 8.33
N GLN A 217 2.50 -3.00 8.43
CA GLN A 217 3.71 -3.32 9.19
C GLN A 217 3.49 -3.40 10.70
N LEU A 218 2.75 -2.44 11.28
CA LEU A 218 2.47 -2.46 12.72
C LEU A 218 1.51 -3.60 13.07
N VAL A 219 0.49 -3.85 12.23
CA VAL A 219 -0.43 -4.98 12.43
C VAL A 219 0.31 -6.31 12.36
N ALA A 220 1.22 -6.48 11.39
CA ALA A 220 2.01 -7.70 11.27
C ALA A 220 2.93 -7.93 12.48
N ALA A 221 3.66 -6.89 12.92
CA ALA A 221 4.50 -6.98 14.11
C ALA A 221 3.69 -7.26 15.38
N THR A 222 2.52 -6.65 15.51
CA THR A 222 1.60 -6.87 16.62
C THR A 222 1.13 -8.33 16.69
N LEU A 223 0.73 -8.89 15.55
CA LEU A 223 0.20 -10.25 15.43
C LEU A 223 1.30 -11.33 15.42
N ALA A 224 2.55 -10.97 15.17
CA ALA A 224 3.67 -11.90 15.15
C ALA A 224 3.89 -12.63 16.49
N GLY A 225 3.54 -12.01 17.62
CA GLY A 225 3.56 -12.65 18.93
C GLY A 225 2.25 -13.35 19.33
N CYS A 226 1.25 -13.44 18.45
CA CYS A 226 -0.07 -13.97 18.77
C CYS A 226 -0.27 -15.44 18.33
N PRO A 227 -1.17 -16.19 19.01
CA PRO A 227 -1.62 -17.52 18.58
C PRO A 227 -2.26 -17.51 17.19
N ARG A 228 -2.29 -18.67 16.54
CA ARG A 228 -2.83 -18.81 15.18
C ARG A 228 -4.28 -18.36 15.07
N GLU A 229 -5.11 -18.68 16.06
CA GLU A 229 -6.53 -18.37 16.09
C GLU A 229 -6.76 -16.86 16.02
N THR A 230 -5.95 -16.08 16.74
CA THR A 230 -6.01 -14.61 16.75
C THR A 230 -5.62 -14.02 15.40
N ILE A 231 -4.60 -14.60 14.74
CA ILE A 231 -4.17 -14.19 13.40
C ILE A 231 -5.29 -14.46 12.38
N GLU A 232 -5.90 -15.65 12.42
CA GLU A 232 -6.98 -15.99 11.49
C GLU A 232 -8.24 -15.14 11.73
N TYR A 233 -8.56 -14.84 12.99
CA TYR A 233 -9.62 -13.89 13.31
C TYR A 233 -9.33 -12.53 12.69
N ALA A 234 -8.16 -11.95 12.94
CA ALA A 234 -7.77 -10.64 12.43
C ALA A 234 -7.82 -10.57 10.89
N LYS A 235 -7.37 -11.63 10.20
CA LYS A 235 -7.48 -11.77 8.74
C LYS A 235 -8.94 -11.79 8.28
N SER A 236 -9.80 -12.55 8.96
CA SER A 236 -11.21 -12.72 8.57
C SER A 236 -12.05 -11.43 8.64
N ILE A 237 -11.68 -10.48 9.51
CA ILE A 237 -12.49 -9.29 9.76
C ILE A 237 -12.04 -8.04 8.97
N THR A 238 -10.80 -7.98 8.48
CA THR A 238 -10.24 -6.72 7.94
C THR A 238 -9.61 -6.80 6.56
N ARG A 239 -9.41 -7.99 6.00
CA ARG A 239 -8.58 -8.15 4.81
C ARG A 239 -9.31 -8.93 3.73
N SER A 240 -9.21 -8.43 2.50
CA SER A 240 -9.36 -9.23 1.29
C SER A 240 -8.43 -10.46 1.31
N ARG A 241 -8.72 -11.46 0.46
CA ARG A 241 -7.90 -12.68 0.36
C ARG A 241 -6.40 -12.37 0.13
N LEU A 242 -6.10 -11.41 -0.75
CA LEU A 242 -4.72 -10.98 -1.01
C LEU A 242 -4.13 -10.17 0.16
N GLY A 243 -4.93 -9.32 0.81
CA GLY A 243 -4.51 -8.62 2.02
C GLY A 243 -4.18 -9.57 3.17
N ALA A 244 -4.91 -10.68 3.28
CA ALA A 244 -4.68 -11.73 4.28
C ALA A 244 -3.40 -12.53 3.98
N ALA A 245 -3.14 -12.85 2.71
CA ALA A 245 -1.90 -13.49 2.27
C ALA A 245 -0.68 -12.59 2.49
N LEU A 246 -0.79 -11.29 2.19
CA LEU A 246 0.26 -10.30 2.48
C LEU A 246 0.54 -10.22 3.98
N LEU A 247 -0.51 -10.11 4.81
CA LEU A 247 -0.37 -10.02 6.26
C LEU A 247 0.33 -11.25 6.84
N GLU A 248 0.00 -12.44 6.37
CA GLU A 248 0.64 -13.69 6.75
C GLU A 248 2.16 -13.68 6.52
N TRP A 249 2.58 -13.21 5.34
CA TRP A 249 4.00 -13.10 5.02
C TRP A 249 4.71 -12.07 5.89
N GLU A 250 4.10 -10.89 6.10
CA GLU A 250 4.66 -9.83 6.94
C GLU A 250 4.76 -10.24 8.41
N ILE A 251 3.81 -11.05 8.91
CA ILE A 251 3.87 -11.67 10.24
C ILE A 251 5.11 -12.58 10.33
N ARG A 252 5.36 -13.41 9.31
CA ARG A 252 6.53 -14.29 9.29
C ARG A 252 7.84 -13.50 9.20
N ASP A 253 7.92 -12.46 8.37
CA ASP A 253 9.09 -11.56 8.33
C ASP A 253 9.33 -10.92 9.69
N ALA A 254 8.27 -10.41 10.33
CA ALA A 254 8.35 -9.80 11.65
C ALA A 254 8.88 -10.79 12.70
N ARG A 255 8.40 -12.04 12.72
CA ARG A 255 8.90 -13.10 13.63
C ARG A 255 10.38 -13.39 13.44
N ASN A 256 10.87 -13.35 12.20
CA ASN A 256 12.26 -13.65 11.90
C ASN A 256 13.21 -12.47 12.18
N ARG A 257 12.69 -11.24 12.07
CA ARG A 257 13.50 -10.02 12.08
C ARG A 257 13.49 -9.27 13.40
N LEU A 258 12.39 -9.36 14.16
CA LEU A 258 12.18 -8.56 15.37
C LEU A 258 12.43 -9.38 16.63
N SER A 259 12.94 -8.70 17.67
CA SER A 259 13.07 -9.31 19.00
C SER A 259 11.72 -9.38 19.72
N SER A 260 11.63 -10.23 20.76
CA SER A 260 10.42 -10.29 21.61
C SER A 260 10.07 -8.94 22.25
N GLU A 261 11.07 -8.11 22.57
CA GLU A 261 10.86 -6.75 23.10
C GLU A 261 10.23 -5.83 22.04
N GLU A 262 10.73 -5.87 20.79
CA GLU A 262 10.18 -5.07 19.69
C GLU A 262 8.74 -5.50 19.32
N LEU A 263 8.45 -6.79 19.44
CA LEU A 263 7.10 -7.33 19.24
C LEU A 263 6.16 -6.91 20.38
N SER A 264 6.61 -6.96 21.63
CA SER A 264 5.84 -6.46 22.78
C SER A 264 5.57 -4.96 22.66
N ASP A 265 6.57 -4.19 22.22
CA ASP A 265 6.45 -2.77 21.93
C ASP A 265 5.40 -2.46 20.86
N ALA A 266 5.34 -3.28 19.81
CA ALA A 266 4.32 -3.19 18.76
C ALA A 266 2.92 -3.49 19.30
N GLN A 267 2.78 -4.54 20.12
CA GLN A 267 1.51 -4.88 20.76
C GLN A 267 1.01 -3.74 21.66
N ASN A 268 1.88 -3.15 22.47
CA ASN A 268 1.53 -2.01 23.31
C ASN A 268 1.09 -0.80 22.47
N ALA A 269 1.81 -0.47 21.41
CA ALA A 269 1.43 0.63 20.51
C ALA A 269 0.07 0.39 19.83
N PHE A 270 -0.22 -0.84 19.44
CA PHE A 270 -1.52 -1.20 18.87
C PHE A 270 -2.65 -1.07 19.91
N MET A 271 -2.40 -1.49 21.15
CA MET A 271 -3.36 -1.39 22.25
C MET A 271 -3.65 0.07 22.65
N GLU A 272 -2.63 0.93 22.66
CA GLU A 272 -2.79 2.37 22.86
C GLU A 272 -3.67 2.97 21.75
N LEU A 273 -3.42 2.61 20.48
CA LEU A 273 -4.23 3.06 19.35
C LEU A 273 -5.68 2.56 19.47
N LEU A 274 -5.88 1.28 19.77
CA LEU A 274 -7.21 0.70 19.99
C LEU A 274 -7.96 1.42 21.11
N SER A 275 -7.28 1.71 22.22
CA SER A 275 -7.86 2.43 23.36
C SER A 275 -8.22 3.87 23.00
N SER A 276 -7.40 4.57 22.19
CA SER A 276 -7.72 5.93 21.74
C SER A 276 -8.95 6.02 20.83
N ILE A 277 -9.24 4.96 20.06
CA ILE A 277 -10.41 4.86 19.19
C ILE A 277 -11.66 4.49 20.00
N ARG A 278 -11.48 3.90 21.19
CA ARG A 278 -12.54 3.56 22.14
C ARG A 278 -12.67 4.67 23.18
N PRO A 279 -13.58 5.65 23.02
CA PRO A 279 -13.88 6.53 24.14
C PRO A 279 -14.42 5.69 25.31
N ASP A 280 -13.85 5.87 26.49
CA ASP A 280 -14.20 5.13 27.70
C ASP A 280 -15.71 5.12 27.91
N ALA A 281 -16.29 3.92 28.02
CA ALA A 281 -17.66 3.70 28.50
C ALA A 281 -17.79 3.97 30.03
N GLY A 282 -16.98 4.89 30.56
CA GLY A 282 -16.72 5.05 32.00
C GLY A 282 -17.04 6.42 32.58
N ALA A 283 -17.60 7.37 31.81
CA ALA A 283 -17.99 8.68 32.33
C ALA A 283 -19.39 9.08 31.86
N GLY A 284 -20.41 8.72 32.64
CA GLY A 284 -21.76 9.28 32.52
C GLY A 284 -22.85 8.22 32.42
N SER A 285 -23.51 7.97 33.55
CA SER A 285 -24.82 7.34 33.62
C SER A 285 -25.80 8.01 32.65
N GLY A 286 -26.28 7.28 31.64
CA GLY A 286 -27.34 7.72 30.75
C GLY A 286 -27.68 6.63 29.75
N GLN A 287 -28.85 6.00 29.91
CA GLN A 287 -29.48 5.17 28.89
C GLN A 287 -29.57 5.96 27.58
N GLY A 288 -28.74 5.59 26.60
CA GLY A 288 -28.72 6.24 25.29
C GLY A 288 -27.74 5.54 24.35
N THR A 289 -28.28 4.59 23.58
CA THR A 289 -27.73 4.00 22.33
C THR A 289 -26.31 3.43 22.36
N ALA A 290 -26.25 2.11 22.20
CA ALA A 290 -25.09 1.32 21.82
C ALA A 290 -24.59 1.63 20.39
N ASP A 291 -24.13 2.86 20.13
CA ASP A 291 -23.39 3.19 18.92
C ASP A 291 -21.92 3.34 19.31
N GLY A 292 -21.17 2.22 19.24
CA GLY A 292 -19.74 2.30 18.94
C GLY A 292 -19.54 3.00 17.59
N PRO A 293 -18.30 3.30 17.16
CA PRO A 293 -18.08 3.85 15.82
C PRO A 293 -18.80 2.95 14.82
N ARG A 294 -19.85 3.49 14.17
CA ARG A 294 -20.70 2.73 13.24
C ARG A 294 -19.78 2.01 12.27
N ASP A 295 -19.98 0.70 12.14
CA ASP A 295 -19.21 -0.13 11.22
C ASP A 295 -19.11 0.59 9.88
N ILE A 296 -17.89 0.99 9.52
CA ILE A 296 -17.61 1.61 8.24
C ILE A 296 -18.03 0.60 7.18
N ASP A 297 -18.83 1.05 6.22
CA ASP A 297 -19.31 0.22 5.12
C ASP A 297 -18.15 -0.54 4.45
N GLU A 298 -18.10 -1.85 4.65
CA GLU A 298 -17.02 -2.70 4.12
C GLU A 298 -17.00 -2.70 2.58
N GLY A 299 -18.15 -2.46 1.95
CA GLY A 299 -18.22 -2.22 0.51
C GLY A 299 -17.48 -0.94 0.11
N LEU A 300 -17.61 0.14 0.90
CA LEU A 300 -16.88 1.39 0.64
C LEU A 300 -15.38 1.18 0.79
N VAL A 301 -14.96 0.43 1.82
CA VAL A 301 -13.56 0.08 2.06
C VAL A 301 -13.00 -0.72 0.88
N SER A 302 -13.74 -1.72 0.40
CA SER A 302 -13.37 -2.52 -0.76
C SER A 302 -13.25 -1.66 -2.03
N ASP A 303 -14.25 -0.83 -2.31
CA ASP A 303 -14.27 0.04 -3.49
C ASP A 303 -13.08 1.01 -3.53
N ILE A 304 -12.77 1.68 -2.41
CA ILE A 304 -11.64 2.62 -2.34
C ILE A 304 -10.31 1.88 -2.47
N SER A 305 -10.18 0.73 -1.81
CA SER A 305 -8.97 -0.08 -1.86
C SER A 305 -8.69 -0.56 -3.29
N ASN A 306 -9.71 -1.10 -3.95
CA ASN A 306 -9.62 -1.54 -5.35
C ASN A 306 -9.34 -0.37 -6.28
N LEU A 307 -9.99 0.78 -6.08
CA LEU A 307 -9.70 1.97 -6.87
C LEU A 307 -8.22 2.35 -6.80
N ILE A 308 -7.62 2.41 -5.61
CA ILE A 308 -6.19 2.72 -5.45
C ILE A 308 -5.31 1.63 -6.08
N LEU A 309 -5.66 0.35 -5.86
CA LEU A 309 -4.91 -0.81 -6.34
C LEU A 309 -5.02 -1.01 -7.86
N GLU A 310 -6.03 -0.45 -8.51
CA GLU A 310 -6.26 -0.58 -9.94
C GLU A 310 -5.77 0.64 -10.73
N LEU A 311 -5.84 1.85 -10.16
CA LEU A 311 -5.46 3.07 -10.87
C LEU A 311 -4.02 2.98 -11.41
N ASP A 312 -3.84 3.38 -12.67
CA ASP A 312 -2.52 3.52 -13.28
C ASP A 312 -1.61 4.39 -12.40
N GLU A 313 -0.32 4.03 -12.33
CA GLU A 313 0.67 4.63 -11.45
C GLU A 313 0.81 6.14 -11.70
N HIS A 314 0.74 6.59 -12.95
CA HIS A 314 0.83 8.01 -13.29
C HIS A 314 -0.41 8.78 -12.89
N LEU A 315 -1.59 8.20 -13.13
CA LEU A 315 -2.86 8.77 -12.71
C LEU A 315 -2.96 8.85 -11.18
N LEU A 316 -2.59 7.78 -10.46
CA LEU A 316 -2.56 7.77 -9.01
C LEU A 316 -1.62 8.86 -8.48
N LYS A 317 -0.41 8.98 -9.03
CA LYS A 317 0.53 10.07 -8.73
C LYS A 317 -0.08 11.45 -8.96
N SER A 318 -0.71 11.67 -10.12
CA SER A 318 -1.34 12.96 -10.45
C SER A 318 -2.45 13.30 -9.46
N VAL A 319 -3.41 12.39 -9.26
CA VAL A 319 -4.54 12.56 -8.34
C VAL A 319 -4.03 12.87 -6.94
N VAL A 320 -3.16 12.03 -6.42
CA VAL A 320 -2.73 12.09 -5.02
C VAL A 320 -1.80 13.28 -4.76
N SER A 321 -1.05 13.75 -5.76
CA SER A 321 -0.25 15.00 -5.64
C SER A 321 -1.13 16.26 -5.57
N ASN A 322 -2.32 16.23 -6.17
CA ASN A 322 -3.24 17.36 -6.30
C ASN A 322 -4.33 17.42 -5.20
N ILE A 323 -4.41 16.44 -4.32
CA ILE A 323 -5.35 16.41 -3.19
C ILE A 323 -4.70 17.00 -1.93
N ASP A 324 -5.46 17.51 -0.96
CA ASP A 324 -4.89 17.95 0.32
C ASP A 324 -4.42 16.73 1.16
N PRO A 325 -3.21 16.75 1.77
CA PRO A 325 -2.74 15.66 2.64
C PRO A 325 -3.74 15.21 3.71
N LYS A 326 -4.55 16.11 4.26
CA LYS A 326 -5.60 15.78 5.24
C LYS A 326 -6.74 14.96 4.65
N ILE A 327 -7.08 15.19 3.38
CA ILE A 327 -8.07 14.39 2.67
C ILE A 327 -7.52 12.98 2.42
N VAL A 328 -6.24 12.87 2.05
CA VAL A 328 -5.58 11.57 1.89
C VAL A 328 -5.51 10.82 3.22
N ALA A 329 -5.16 11.50 4.31
CA ALA A 329 -5.20 10.94 5.66
C ALA A 329 -6.60 10.44 6.06
N SER A 330 -7.64 11.19 5.69
CA SER A 330 -9.04 10.78 5.92
C SER A 330 -9.41 9.51 5.13
N LEU A 331 -8.96 9.41 3.87
CA LEU A 331 -9.22 8.24 3.02
C LEU A 331 -8.55 6.97 3.55
N ILE A 332 -7.41 7.09 4.23
CA ILE A 332 -6.67 5.96 4.80
C ILE A 332 -7.52 5.18 5.81
N GLN A 333 -8.42 5.87 6.53
CA GLN A 333 -9.39 5.25 7.45
C GLN A 333 -10.44 4.38 6.72
N ALA A 334 -10.65 4.62 5.43
CA ALA A 334 -11.63 3.93 4.58
C ALA A 334 -10.97 3.04 3.51
N MET A 335 -9.77 2.51 3.76
CA MET A 335 -9.14 1.56 2.83
C MET A 335 -8.36 0.49 3.59
N GLU A 336 -8.21 -0.68 2.96
CA GLU A 336 -7.39 -1.77 3.47
C GLU A 336 -5.91 -1.36 3.51
N PRO A 337 -5.12 -1.84 4.49
CA PRO A 337 -3.71 -1.45 4.58
C PRO A 337 -2.85 -1.85 3.37
N ILE A 338 -3.25 -2.86 2.60
CA ILE A 338 -2.58 -3.20 1.33
C ILE A 338 -2.65 -2.03 0.31
N ALA A 339 -3.72 -1.24 0.33
CA ALA A 339 -3.84 -0.05 -0.50
C ALA A 339 -2.95 1.09 0.01
N HIS A 340 -2.63 1.14 1.31
CA HIS A 340 -1.74 2.14 1.90
C HIS A 340 -0.34 2.00 1.31
N ASP A 341 0.15 0.76 1.23
CA ASP A 341 1.50 0.46 0.75
C ASP A 341 1.69 0.95 -0.70
N ARG A 342 0.68 0.74 -1.56
CA ARG A 342 0.68 1.28 -2.93
C ARG A 342 0.58 2.79 -2.94
N LEU A 343 -0.35 3.35 -2.17
CA LEU A 343 -0.55 4.79 -2.07
C LEU A 343 0.75 5.49 -1.69
N PHE A 344 1.42 5.08 -0.61
CA PHE A 344 2.68 5.68 -0.16
C PHE A 344 3.85 5.41 -1.11
N SER A 345 3.85 4.27 -1.82
CA SER A 345 4.87 3.98 -2.84
C SER A 345 4.78 4.91 -4.05
N SER A 346 3.58 5.40 -4.35
CA SER A 346 3.33 6.34 -5.45
C SER A 346 3.75 7.79 -5.14
N MET A 347 4.14 8.12 -3.89
CA MET A 347 4.34 9.50 -3.45
C MET A 347 5.78 9.84 -3.06
N ALA A 348 6.12 11.14 -3.10
CA ALA A 348 7.39 11.63 -2.58
C ALA A 348 7.42 11.57 -1.04
N SER A 349 8.58 11.23 -0.48
CA SER A 349 8.77 11.04 0.97
C SER A 349 8.34 12.24 1.83
N SER A 350 8.61 13.46 1.37
CA SER A 350 8.22 14.70 2.06
C SER A 350 6.70 14.88 2.15
N ARG A 351 5.95 14.32 1.19
CA ARG A 351 4.50 14.34 1.16
C ARG A 351 3.92 13.22 2.01
N SER A 352 4.51 12.03 1.96
CA SER A 352 4.15 10.91 2.83
C SER A 352 4.24 11.32 4.30
N LYS A 353 5.31 12.03 4.70
CA LYS A 353 5.44 12.57 6.06
C LYS A 353 4.26 13.45 6.47
N LYS A 354 3.87 14.42 5.64
CA LYS A 354 2.73 15.31 5.92
C LYS A 354 1.40 14.58 6.06
N ILE A 355 1.23 13.46 5.35
CA ILE A 355 0.03 12.63 5.46
C ILE A 355 0.05 11.87 6.78
N LEU A 356 1.18 11.28 7.14
CA LEU A 356 1.34 10.60 8.44
C LEU A 356 1.08 11.56 9.60
N ASP A 357 1.67 12.76 9.58
CA ASP A 357 1.42 13.82 10.57
C ASP A 357 -0.08 14.18 10.63
N ALA A 358 -0.77 14.14 9.50
CA ALA A 358 -2.20 14.44 9.41
C ALA A 358 -3.11 13.28 9.88
N ILE A 359 -2.69 12.02 9.70
CA ILE A 359 -3.39 10.84 10.24
C ILE A 359 -3.36 10.91 11.77
N GLU A 360 -2.19 11.21 12.32
CA GLU A 360 -1.99 11.31 13.76
C GLU A 360 -2.83 12.43 14.39
N ALA A 361 -2.89 13.59 13.72
CA ALA A 361 -3.70 14.70 14.18
C ALA A 361 -5.21 14.53 13.91
N SER A 362 -5.63 13.46 13.22
CA SER A 362 -7.02 13.26 12.82
C SER A 362 -7.76 12.32 13.77
N ALA A 363 -8.93 12.76 14.22
CA ALA A 363 -9.85 11.87 14.91
C ALA A 363 -10.47 10.85 13.91
N PRO A 364 -10.90 9.68 14.41
CA PRO A 364 -11.80 8.77 13.70
C PRO A 364 -12.98 9.52 13.08
N LEU A 365 -13.15 9.40 11.77
CA LEU A 365 -14.27 10.03 11.05
C LEU A 365 -15.51 9.14 11.08
N SER A 366 -16.69 9.77 11.04
CA SER A 366 -17.96 9.05 10.89
C SER A 366 -18.09 8.43 9.48
N GLY A 367 -18.90 7.38 9.34
CA GLY A 367 -19.13 6.71 8.05
C GLY A 367 -19.60 7.66 6.93
N ASN A 368 -20.45 8.65 7.27
CA ASN A 368 -20.92 9.65 6.31
C ASN A 368 -19.80 10.60 5.87
N GLU A 369 -18.94 11.01 6.80
CA GLU A 369 -17.78 11.84 6.47
C GLU A 369 -16.79 11.06 5.60
N LEU A 370 -16.53 9.79 5.91
CA LEU A 370 -15.69 8.93 5.09
C LEU A 370 -16.25 8.75 3.68
N THR A 371 -17.56 8.52 3.57
CA THR A 371 -18.25 8.44 2.27
C THR A 371 -18.07 9.73 1.47
N ARG A 372 -18.25 10.89 2.11
CA ARG A 372 -18.03 12.19 1.47
C ARG A 372 -16.57 12.39 1.03
N ARG A 373 -15.59 11.94 1.83
CA ARG A 373 -14.15 11.98 1.48
C ARG A 373 -13.86 11.07 0.29
N ALA A 374 -14.46 9.89 0.26
CA ALA A 374 -14.36 8.93 -0.84
C ALA A 374 -14.96 9.48 -2.14
N GLN A 375 -16.12 10.12 -2.07
CA GLN A 375 -16.75 10.79 -3.22
C GLN A 375 -15.87 11.92 -3.77
N MET A 376 -15.27 12.74 -2.90
CA MET A 376 -14.32 13.78 -3.35
C MET A 376 -13.10 13.17 -4.06
N PHE A 377 -12.60 12.04 -3.56
CA PHE A 377 -11.51 11.31 -4.22
C PHE A 377 -11.95 10.79 -5.59
N ALA A 378 -13.10 10.11 -5.67
CA ALA A 378 -13.65 9.59 -6.92
C ALA A 378 -13.90 10.69 -7.96
N GLN A 379 -14.44 11.84 -7.54
CA GLN A 379 -14.60 13.03 -8.38
C GLN A 379 -13.25 13.56 -8.88
N LYS A 380 -12.23 13.57 -8.01
CA LYS A 380 -10.89 14.02 -8.41
C LYS A 380 -10.27 13.06 -9.42
N VAL A 381 -10.41 11.75 -9.24
CA VAL A 381 -10.02 10.72 -10.21
C VAL A 381 -10.70 11.01 -11.56
N LEU A 382 -12.03 11.17 -11.59
CA LEU A 382 -12.77 11.50 -12.82
C LEU A 382 -12.27 12.80 -13.48
N SER A 383 -11.90 13.81 -12.69
CA SER A 383 -11.39 15.08 -13.22
C SER A 383 -10.07 14.92 -13.99
N GLU A 384 -9.23 13.97 -13.60
CA GLU A 384 -7.97 13.67 -14.31
C GLU A 384 -8.21 12.90 -15.62
N PHE A 385 -9.29 12.11 -15.69
CA PHE A 385 -9.74 11.46 -16.93
C PHE A 385 -10.47 12.42 -17.88
N THR A 386 -10.93 13.58 -17.39
CA THR A 386 -11.67 14.54 -18.20
C THR A 386 -10.69 15.37 -19.03
N PRO A 387 -10.68 15.24 -20.38
CA PRO A 387 -9.76 16.01 -21.20
C PRO A 387 -10.14 17.50 -21.10
N ARG A 388 -9.16 18.37 -20.78
CA ARG A 388 -9.36 19.83 -20.75
C ARG A 388 -9.82 20.42 -22.09
N LYS A 389 -9.77 19.64 -23.18
CA LYS A 389 -10.22 19.99 -24.53
C LYS A 389 -10.84 18.75 -25.24
N LYS A 390 -12.07 18.37 -24.92
CA LYS A 390 -12.91 17.54 -25.83
C LYS A 390 -14.33 18.09 -25.93
N PRO A 391 -14.98 17.97 -27.10
CA PRO A 391 -16.39 18.33 -27.26
C PRO A 391 -17.27 17.43 -26.39
N LEU A 392 -18.24 18.04 -25.72
CA LEU A 392 -19.30 17.37 -24.96
C LEU A 392 -19.93 16.26 -25.82
N GLY A 393 -20.00 15.03 -25.30
CA GLY A 393 -20.72 13.92 -25.94
C GLY A 393 -19.91 12.64 -26.24
N LYS A 394 -18.58 12.61 -26.05
CA LYS A 394 -17.81 11.34 -26.11
C LYS A 394 -17.64 10.75 -24.71
N THR A 395 -17.99 9.46 -24.55
CA THR A 395 -17.75 8.68 -23.33
C THR A 395 -16.28 8.76 -22.91
N LEU A 396 -16.04 9.02 -21.62
CA LEU A 396 -14.71 8.95 -21.03
C LEU A 396 -14.10 7.57 -21.31
N PRO A 397 -12.81 7.46 -21.66
CA PRO A 397 -12.12 6.19 -21.85
C PRO A 397 -11.82 5.54 -20.49
N LEU A 398 -12.88 5.31 -19.72
CA LEU A 398 -12.85 4.64 -18.42
C LEU A 398 -13.24 3.18 -18.61
N PRO A 399 -12.36 2.24 -18.23
CA PRO A 399 -12.65 0.82 -18.16
C PRO A 399 -13.87 0.50 -17.30
N ALA A 400 -14.56 -0.59 -17.64
CA ALA A 400 -15.83 -0.95 -17.01
C ALA A 400 -15.70 -1.15 -15.48
N ALA A 401 -14.63 -1.79 -15.02
CA ALA A 401 -14.37 -2.03 -13.59
C ALA A 401 -14.24 -0.71 -12.80
N ILE A 402 -13.34 0.20 -13.22
CA ILE A 402 -13.24 1.53 -12.59
C ILE A 402 -14.56 2.28 -12.66
N ARG A 403 -15.27 2.21 -13.79
CA ARG A 403 -16.55 2.90 -13.94
C ARG A 403 -17.56 2.36 -12.93
N GLN A 404 -17.61 1.05 -12.72
CA GLN A 404 -18.44 0.41 -11.70
C GLN A 404 -18.03 0.86 -10.30
N ILE A 405 -16.74 0.82 -9.95
CA ILE A 405 -16.22 1.26 -8.66
C ILE A 405 -16.54 2.74 -8.40
N LEU A 406 -16.26 3.62 -9.35
CA LEU A 406 -16.56 5.05 -9.24
C LEU A 406 -18.07 5.30 -9.14
N THR A 407 -18.89 4.57 -9.90
CA THR A 407 -20.35 4.68 -9.80
C THR A 407 -20.84 4.22 -8.44
N SER A 408 -20.30 3.12 -7.91
CA SER A 408 -20.59 2.61 -6.57
C SER A 408 -20.25 3.65 -5.51
N ILE A 409 -19.04 4.22 -5.53
CA ILE A 409 -18.63 5.25 -4.55
C ILE A 409 -19.51 6.51 -4.65
N LEU A 410 -19.81 6.96 -5.88
CA LEU A 410 -20.55 8.21 -6.11
C LEU A 410 -22.06 8.09 -5.86
N SER A 411 -22.63 6.89 -5.88
CA SER A 411 -24.06 6.65 -5.66
C SER A 411 -24.44 6.38 -4.19
N ARG A 412 -23.46 6.31 -3.29
CA ARG A 412 -23.68 6.14 -1.85
C ARG A 412 -24.15 7.47 -1.23
N GLU A 413 -25.42 7.56 -0.84
CA GLU A 413 -25.98 8.63 -0.02
C GLU A 413 -26.76 8.07 1.18
#